data_AF-A0AA87Y3U7-F1
#
_entry.id   AF-A0AA87Y3U7-F1
#
_cell.length_a   1.000
_cell.length_b   1.000
_cell.length_c   1.000
_cell.angle_alpha   90.00
_cell.angle_beta   90.00
_cell.angle_gamma   90.00
#
_symmetry.space_group_name_H-M   'P 1'
#
loop_
_entity.id
_entity.type
_entity.pdbx_description
1 polymer ?
#
loop_
_entity_poly.entity_id
_entity_poly.type
_entity_poly.pdbx_seq_one_letter_code
_entity_poly.pdbx_strand_id
1 'polypeptide(L)'
;MKLKVLKAVAYLPFATPAGTLVTTVGYNVETGIFAQFDAEMLPLIPAAPSQAELVDALKTLWKPWSGFRFATDNDRAAMLAAIFTAVCRPALSTAPAFFFDAPVQGSGKTKCAAALAVLTRGKKSGVMPYVDGAGAEAETVKKLVAMLISGETFWLVDNVVGTWKSPVIASLLSDGALSERILGGNQWYRGDARLMVCATGNNASLDRDLGRRFIRVRIDTGVETPQTRDFNFDPVDKALAMRIEIAAAVLSLIRAYWDANASAAGVGDCGFAEWTRLVRQCILWLGATGLTEQAGLGKIGDPAWSILQEASEDDPETSAHLMLMTGLFDVFAGVSFRAKDVLNLWGAGERADTDDPAGMVREALGALMRQLGQGGPTAIGIGRVLQHRRDRVVNGMCFRLAGTDRNGVKAWCVAAAGDAGTGRSYPDLKRP
;
A
#
# COMPACT_ATOMS: atom_id res chain seq x y z
N MET A 1 -10.33 39.58 -5.86
CA MET A 1 -9.14 39.05 -5.16
C MET A 1 -9.18 37.53 -5.26
N LYS A 2 -8.20 36.88 -5.91
CA LYS A 2 -8.18 35.41 -6.01
C LYS A 2 -7.68 34.86 -4.66
N LEU A 3 -8.50 34.07 -3.97
CA LEU A 3 -8.12 33.48 -2.68
C LEU A 3 -6.92 32.55 -2.88
N LYS A 4 -6.01 32.53 -1.89
CA LYS A 4 -4.87 31.61 -1.87
C LYS A 4 -5.37 30.18 -1.65
N VAL A 5 -4.79 29.21 -2.36
CA VAL A 5 -5.18 27.80 -2.27
C VAL A 5 -4.57 27.19 -1.02
N LEU A 6 -5.39 26.63 -0.13
CA LEU A 6 -4.93 25.86 1.03
C LEU A 6 -5.02 24.36 0.71
N LYS A 7 -3.89 23.67 0.74
CA LYS A 7 -3.81 22.21 0.49
C LYS A 7 -3.91 21.38 1.77
N ALA A 8 -3.34 21.87 2.87
CA ALA A 8 -3.36 21.21 4.16
C ALA A 8 -3.03 22.17 5.31
N VAL A 9 -3.38 21.74 6.53
CA VAL A 9 -2.88 22.32 7.78
C VAL A 9 -1.88 21.33 8.38
N ALA A 10 -0.70 21.82 8.78
CA ALA A 10 0.34 21.04 9.42
C ALA A 10 0.47 21.46 10.89
N TYR A 11 0.34 20.52 11.81
CA TYR A 11 0.46 20.78 13.25
C TYR A 11 1.84 20.49 13.83
N LEU A 12 2.84 20.35 12.95
CA LEU A 12 4.25 20.11 13.22
C LEU A 12 5.08 20.88 12.19
N PRO A 13 6.35 21.22 12.48
CA PRO A 13 7.30 21.53 11.43
C PRO A 13 7.50 20.29 10.55
N PHE A 14 7.78 20.47 9.27
CA PHE A 14 7.84 19.37 8.30
C PHE A 14 8.91 19.57 7.24
N ALA A 15 9.31 18.48 6.58
CA ALA A 15 10.19 18.49 5.42
C ALA A 15 9.39 18.34 4.13
N THR A 16 9.83 18.98 3.05
CA THR A 16 9.25 18.83 1.71
C THR A 16 10.08 17.88 0.85
N PRO A 17 9.45 17.21 -0.14
CA PRO A 17 10.18 16.43 -1.16
C PRO A 17 11.17 17.25 -2.00
N ALA A 18 11.05 18.58 -1.96
CA ALA A 18 11.93 19.53 -2.66
C ALA A 18 13.22 19.86 -1.89
N GLY A 19 13.42 19.31 -0.69
CA GLY A 19 14.64 19.56 0.10
C GLY A 19 14.54 20.74 1.07
N THR A 20 13.34 21.18 1.41
CA THR A 20 13.12 22.34 2.29
C THR A 20 12.56 21.91 3.65
N LEU A 21 13.08 22.47 4.73
CA LEU A 21 12.48 22.36 6.06
C LEU A 21 11.56 23.57 6.32
N VAL A 22 10.30 23.30 6.65
CA VAL A 22 9.32 24.33 7.05
C VAL A 22 9.24 24.34 8.57
N THR A 23 9.93 25.32 9.17
CA THR A 23 10.06 25.51 10.62
C THR A 23 9.41 26.79 11.13
N THR A 24 8.77 27.56 10.25
CA THR A 24 8.04 28.77 10.58
C THR A 24 6.53 28.54 10.52
N VAL A 25 5.80 29.17 11.44
CA VAL A 25 4.33 29.14 11.47
C VAL A 25 3.72 30.06 10.41
N GLY A 26 2.52 29.73 9.95
CA GLY A 26 1.76 30.51 8.97
C GLY A 26 1.65 29.85 7.60
N TYR A 27 1.13 30.60 6.63
CA TYR A 27 0.91 30.12 5.28
C TYR A 27 2.21 30.12 4.47
N ASN A 28 2.67 28.93 4.06
CA ASN A 28 3.79 28.78 3.16
C ASN A 28 3.28 28.82 1.69
N VAL A 29 3.69 29.84 0.94
CA VAL A 29 3.20 30.11 -0.42
C VAL A 29 3.61 29.04 -1.43
N GLU A 30 4.82 28.49 -1.27
CA GLU A 30 5.38 27.49 -2.18
C GLU A 30 4.63 26.15 -2.08
N THR A 31 4.37 25.71 -0.85
CA THR A 31 3.72 24.42 -0.58
C THR A 31 2.20 24.52 -0.59
N GLY A 32 1.63 25.70 -0.31
CA GLY A 32 0.19 25.88 -0.09
C GLY A 32 -0.28 25.28 1.25
N ILE A 33 0.62 25.09 2.21
CA ILE A 33 0.35 24.50 3.52
C ILE A 33 0.36 25.60 4.59
N PHE A 34 -0.59 25.53 5.52
CA PHE A 34 -0.62 26.39 6.70
C PHE A 34 -0.02 25.64 7.90
N ALA A 35 1.15 26.08 8.36
CA ALA A 35 1.81 25.52 9.53
C ALA A 35 1.28 26.16 10.82
N GLN A 36 0.79 25.35 11.75
CA GLN A 36 0.22 25.76 13.02
C GLN A 36 0.74 24.88 14.15
N PHE A 37 1.86 25.26 14.73
CA PHE A 37 2.46 24.61 15.90
C PHE A 37 3.05 25.67 16.84
N ASP A 38 3.45 25.25 18.03
CA ASP A 38 4.14 26.12 18.97
C ASP A 38 5.62 26.27 18.54
N ALA A 39 5.95 27.42 17.97
CA ALA A 39 7.29 27.70 17.46
C ALA A 39 8.31 27.93 18.59
N GLU A 40 7.88 28.35 19.78
CA GLU A 40 8.77 28.57 20.93
C GLU A 40 9.26 27.24 21.50
N MET A 41 8.43 26.19 21.36
CA MET A 41 8.74 24.82 21.76
C MET A 41 9.58 24.05 20.73
N LEU A 42 9.94 24.64 19.58
CA LEU A 42 10.72 23.98 18.53
C LEU A 42 12.22 23.97 18.89
N PRO A 43 12.83 22.80 19.17
CA PRO A 43 14.27 22.73 19.34
C PRO A 43 15.01 23.17 18.07
N LEU A 44 16.22 23.70 18.25
CA LEU A 44 17.10 24.01 17.14
C LEU A 44 17.35 22.74 16.30
N ILE A 45 17.18 22.86 14.99
CA ILE A 45 17.57 21.82 14.02
C ILE A 45 18.98 22.17 13.53
N PRO A 46 20.03 21.43 13.93
CA PRO A 46 21.41 21.77 13.62
C PRO A 46 21.66 21.88 12.12
N ALA A 47 22.59 22.75 11.73
CA ALA A 47 22.90 22.96 10.32
C ALA A 47 23.63 21.77 9.67
N ALA A 48 24.50 21.14 10.46
CA ALA A 48 25.27 19.97 10.13
C ALA A 48 25.35 19.12 11.42
N PRO A 49 24.31 18.31 11.72
CA PRO A 49 24.26 17.54 12.96
C PRO A 49 25.42 16.53 13.03
N SER A 50 26.06 16.48 14.19
CA SER A 50 27.06 15.47 14.53
C SER A 50 26.44 14.08 14.67
N GLN A 51 27.27 13.04 14.58
CA GLN A 51 26.82 11.66 14.77
C GLN A 51 26.11 11.45 16.13
N ALA A 52 26.60 12.07 17.20
CA ALA A 52 25.99 12.00 18.52
C ALA A 52 24.57 12.62 18.53
N GLU A 53 24.40 13.78 17.90
CA GLU A 53 23.08 14.42 17.75
C GLU A 53 22.12 13.57 16.92
N LEU A 54 22.60 12.87 15.88
CA LEU A 54 21.78 11.95 15.10
C LEU A 54 21.32 10.73 15.92
N VAL A 55 22.22 10.17 16.73
CA VAL A 55 21.90 9.07 17.65
C VAL A 55 20.85 9.52 18.67
N ASP A 56 21.00 10.73 19.23
CA ASP A 56 20.04 11.25 20.21
C ASP A 56 18.70 11.66 19.57
N ALA A 57 18.70 12.13 18.32
CA ALA A 57 17.48 12.33 17.54
C ALA A 57 16.71 11.01 17.34
N LEU A 58 17.41 9.92 16.97
CA LEU A 58 16.81 8.59 16.85
C LEU A 58 16.23 8.08 18.18
N LYS A 59 16.96 8.26 19.30
CA LYS A 59 16.42 7.91 20.63
C LYS A 59 15.19 8.74 20.99
N THR A 60 15.20 10.03 20.68
CA THR A 60 14.12 10.97 20.98
C THR A 60 12.85 10.59 20.23
N LEU A 61 12.92 10.42 18.91
CA LEU A 61 11.76 10.05 18.11
C LEU A 61 11.23 8.66 18.46
N TRP A 62 12.09 7.73 18.87
CA TRP A 62 11.70 6.34 19.17
C TRP A 62 11.12 6.16 20.57
N LYS A 63 11.32 7.12 21.47
CA LYS A 63 10.99 7.02 22.90
C LYS A 63 9.52 6.66 23.22
N PRO A 64 8.50 7.09 22.45
CA PRO A 64 7.12 6.64 22.65
C PRO A 64 6.87 5.20 22.18
N TRP A 65 7.70 4.66 21.30
CA TRP A 65 7.54 3.32 20.72
C TRP A 65 8.54 2.30 21.25
N SER A 66 9.45 2.70 22.15
CA SER A 66 10.54 1.85 22.64
C SER A 66 10.10 0.61 23.44
N GLY A 67 8.86 0.59 23.95
CA GLY A 67 8.30 -0.56 24.66
C GLY A 67 7.75 -1.66 23.73
N PHE A 68 7.52 -1.37 22.46
CA PHE A 68 6.92 -2.33 21.53
C PHE A 68 7.95 -3.31 20.99
N ARG A 69 7.54 -4.57 20.85
CA ARG A 69 8.33 -5.62 20.20
C ARG A 69 7.84 -5.81 18.78
N PHE A 70 8.59 -5.26 17.83
CA PHE A 70 8.36 -5.44 16.40
C PHE A 70 8.93 -6.80 15.95
N ALA A 71 8.18 -7.52 15.13
CA ALA A 71 8.47 -8.92 14.82
C ALA A 71 9.79 -9.10 14.04
N THR A 72 10.08 -8.21 13.10
CA THR A 72 11.28 -8.25 12.25
C THR A 72 11.99 -6.89 12.14
N ASP A 73 13.17 -6.90 11.55
CA ASP A 73 13.94 -5.69 11.19
C ASP A 73 13.16 -4.81 10.20
N ASN A 74 12.38 -5.42 9.30
CA ASN A 74 11.48 -4.71 8.39
C ASN A 74 10.32 -4.04 9.14
N ASP A 75 9.76 -4.69 10.17
CA ASP A 75 8.69 -4.10 10.99
C ASP A 75 9.20 -2.90 11.81
N ARG A 76 10.45 -2.95 12.29
CA ARG A 76 11.10 -1.79 12.94
C ARG A 76 11.30 -0.64 11.95
N ALA A 77 11.78 -0.93 10.74
CA ALA A 77 11.92 0.05 9.68
C ALA A 77 10.56 0.66 9.31
N ALA A 78 9.52 -0.16 9.19
CA ALA A 78 8.16 0.24 8.87
C ALA A 78 7.58 1.18 9.95
N MET A 79 7.79 0.89 11.24
CA MET A 79 7.41 1.79 12.32
C MET A 79 8.15 3.13 12.23
N LEU A 80 9.47 3.10 11.99
CA LEU A 80 10.26 4.32 11.81
C LEU A 80 9.72 5.16 10.64
N ALA A 81 9.33 4.50 9.55
CA ALA A 81 8.72 5.12 8.39
C ALA A 81 7.34 5.72 8.70
N ALA A 82 6.55 5.09 9.57
CA ALA A 82 5.29 5.67 10.03
C ALA A 82 5.52 6.97 10.82
N ILE A 83 6.54 7.04 11.68
CA ILE A 83 6.91 8.25 12.43
C ILE A 83 7.35 9.36 11.48
N PHE A 84 8.26 9.06 10.54
CA PHE A 84 8.72 10.02 9.54
C PHE A 84 7.56 10.51 8.65
N THR A 85 6.67 9.59 8.26
CA THR A 85 5.47 9.94 7.49
C THR A 85 4.56 10.84 8.29
N ALA A 86 4.33 10.61 9.58
CA ALA A 86 3.48 11.46 10.41
C ALA A 86 3.96 12.93 10.44
N VAL A 87 5.28 13.15 10.41
CA VAL A 87 5.90 14.49 10.34
C VAL A 87 5.83 15.07 8.93
N CYS A 88 6.11 14.28 7.89
CA CYS A 88 6.23 14.76 6.52
C CYS A 88 4.90 14.72 5.73
N ARG A 89 3.84 14.09 6.26
CA ARG A 89 2.58 13.82 5.55
C ARG A 89 1.98 15.05 4.88
N PRO A 90 1.96 16.26 5.51
CA PRO A 90 1.35 17.43 4.88
C PRO A 90 1.97 17.79 3.53
N ALA A 91 3.27 17.55 3.35
CA ALA A 91 4.01 17.90 2.14
C ALA A 91 3.98 16.83 1.04
N LEU A 92 3.47 15.64 1.34
CA LEU A 92 3.46 14.52 0.40
C LEU A 92 2.14 14.48 -0.37
N SER A 93 2.21 14.47 -1.71
CA SER A 93 1.00 14.30 -2.53
C SER A 93 0.31 12.98 -2.21
N THR A 94 1.09 11.90 -2.28
CA THR A 94 0.72 10.52 -1.95
C THR A 94 1.67 9.96 -0.90
N ALA A 95 1.18 9.03 -0.09
CA ALA A 95 1.98 8.30 0.89
C ALA A 95 1.34 6.93 1.15
N PRO A 96 2.13 5.90 1.46
CA PRO A 96 1.58 4.62 1.89
C PRO A 96 0.80 4.78 3.20
N ALA A 97 -0.23 3.97 3.36
CA ALA A 97 -0.91 3.77 4.63
C ALA A 97 -0.15 2.75 5.49
N PHE A 98 -0.53 2.61 6.76
CA PHE A 98 0.13 1.69 7.69
C PHE A 98 -0.87 0.71 8.30
N PHE A 99 -0.57 -0.59 8.23
CA PHE A 99 -1.39 -1.66 8.79
C PHE A 99 -0.68 -2.29 9.98
N PHE A 100 -1.18 -2.02 11.18
CA PHE A 100 -0.66 -2.57 12.43
C PHE A 100 -1.31 -3.92 12.70
N ASP A 101 -0.51 -4.98 12.58
CA ASP A 101 -0.96 -6.35 12.76
C ASP A 101 -0.33 -6.99 14.00
N ALA A 102 -1.04 -7.94 14.60
CA ALA A 102 -0.54 -8.71 15.73
C ALA A 102 -1.20 -10.10 15.75
N PRO A 103 -0.50 -11.13 16.28
CA PRO A 103 -1.04 -12.48 16.36
C PRO A 103 -2.26 -12.58 17.30
N VAL A 104 -2.29 -11.77 18.36
CA VAL A 104 -3.32 -11.78 19.40
C VAL A 104 -3.79 -10.37 19.78
N GLN A 105 -5.02 -10.29 20.31
CA GLN A 105 -5.56 -9.05 20.87
C GLN A 105 -4.79 -8.60 22.11
N GLY A 106 -4.83 -7.29 22.40
CA GLY A 106 -4.16 -6.72 23.57
C GLY A 106 -2.64 -6.52 23.42
N SER A 107 -2.08 -6.69 22.22
CA SER A 107 -0.67 -6.41 21.90
C SER A 107 -0.28 -4.92 21.94
N GLY A 108 -1.24 -4.02 22.13
CA GLY A 108 -1.02 -2.57 22.11
C GLY A 108 -1.03 -1.92 20.72
N LYS A 109 -1.35 -2.66 19.64
CA LYS A 109 -1.38 -2.14 18.25
C LYS A 109 -2.18 -0.85 18.07
N THR A 110 -3.36 -0.75 18.70
CA THR A 110 -4.21 0.45 18.65
C THR A 110 -3.55 1.62 19.36
N LYS A 111 -2.88 1.39 20.50
CA LYS A 111 -2.10 2.44 21.18
C LYS A 111 -0.88 2.87 20.36
N CYS A 112 -0.20 1.92 19.71
CA CYS A 112 0.93 2.18 18.82
C CYS A 112 0.53 3.11 17.67
N ALA A 113 -0.59 2.82 17.00
CA ALA A 113 -1.15 3.66 15.95
C ALA A 113 -1.72 4.99 16.47
N ALA A 114 -2.37 4.98 17.64
CA ALA A 114 -2.91 6.20 18.25
C ALA A 114 -1.82 7.19 18.66
N ALA A 115 -0.60 6.72 19.00
CA ALA A 115 0.55 7.58 19.26
C ALA A 115 0.96 8.40 18.02
N LEU A 116 0.85 7.82 16.81
CA LEU A 116 1.04 8.57 15.55
C LEU A 116 -0.07 9.60 15.35
N ALA A 117 -1.30 9.25 15.74
CA ALA A 117 -2.45 10.13 15.61
C ALA A 117 -2.30 11.41 16.44
N VAL A 118 -1.81 11.30 17.68
CA VAL A 118 -1.52 12.47 18.51
C VAL A 118 -0.29 13.22 18.03
N LEU A 119 0.73 12.53 17.50
CA LEU A 119 1.88 13.17 16.86
C LEU A 119 1.42 14.10 15.73
N THR A 120 0.60 13.61 14.81
CA THR A 120 0.11 14.40 13.67
C THR A 120 -0.87 15.51 14.07
N ARG A 121 -1.78 15.28 15.04
CA ARG A 121 -2.90 16.19 15.31
C ARG A 121 -2.75 17.09 16.54
N GLY A 122 -1.88 16.75 17.49
CA GLY A 122 -1.74 17.48 18.74
C GLY A 122 -2.87 17.29 19.75
N LYS A 123 -3.79 16.36 19.48
CA LYS A 123 -4.89 16.02 20.37
C LYS A 123 -5.20 14.53 20.26
N LYS A 124 -5.66 13.94 21.37
CA LYS A 124 -6.28 12.62 21.35
C LYS A 124 -7.50 12.69 20.43
N SER A 125 -7.70 11.66 19.63
CA SER A 125 -8.86 11.56 18.77
C SER A 125 -9.34 10.13 18.70
N GLY A 126 -10.61 9.98 18.34
CA GLY A 126 -11.30 8.71 18.32
C GLY A 126 -10.71 7.74 17.29
N VAL A 127 -10.79 6.47 17.63
CA VAL A 127 -10.69 5.37 16.67
C VAL A 127 -11.99 5.28 15.88
N MET A 128 -11.90 4.98 14.59
CA MET A 128 -13.08 4.66 13.79
C MET A 128 -13.20 3.15 13.64
N PRO A 129 -14.37 2.56 13.91
CA PRO A 129 -14.54 1.12 13.72
C PRO A 129 -14.45 0.77 12.24
N TYR A 130 -13.87 -0.39 11.95
CA TYR A 130 -13.96 -1.05 10.66
C TYR A 130 -15.43 -1.29 10.27
N VAL A 131 -15.72 -1.16 8.97
CA VAL A 131 -17.05 -1.38 8.38
C VAL A 131 -16.93 -2.44 7.31
N ASP A 132 -17.80 -3.45 7.36
CA ASP A 132 -17.90 -4.50 6.37
C ASP A 132 -19.34 -4.64 5.83
N GLY A 133 -19.52 -5.57 4.89
CA GLY A 133 -20.84 -5.89 4.33
C GLY A 133 -21.36 -4.93 3.25
N ALA A 134 -22.64 -5.09 2.93
CA ALA A 134 -23.31 -4.33 1.87
C ALA A 134 -23.42 -2.85 2.25
N GLY A 135 -22.70 -2.00 1.52
CA GLY A 135 -22.67 -0.55 1.76
C GLY A 135 -21.42 -0.03 2.47
N ALA A 136 -20.47 -0.90 2.85
CA ALA A 136 -19.21 -0.51 3.48
C ALA A 136 -18.43 0.55 2.70
N GLU A 137 -18.39 0.41 1.36
CA GLU A 137 -17.73 1.38 0.48
C GLU A 137 -18.42 2.74 0.52
N ALA A 138 -19.75 2.77 0.46
CA ALA A 138 -20.51 4.01 0.53
C ALA A 138 -20.37 4.68 1.91
N GLU A 139 -20.30 3.92 3.00
CA GLU A 139 -20.02 4.46 4.33
C GLU A 139 -18.59 5.01 4.43
N THR A 140 -17.63 4.32 3.83
CA THR A 140 -16.23 4.76 3.77
C THR A 140 -16.09 6.10 3.03
N VAL A 141 -16.74 6.25 1.88
CA VAL A 141 -16.79 7.52 1.13
C VAL A 141 -17.35 8.64 2.01
N LYS A 142 -18.46 8.41 2.74
CA LYS A 142 -19.06 9.41 3.64
C LYS A 142 -18.09 9.86 4.72
N LYS A 143 -17.41 8.89 5.37
CA LYS A 143 -16.42 9.17 6.41
C LYS A 143 -15.25 9.98 5.85
N LEU A 144 -14.69 9.55 4.72
CA LEU A 144 -13.58 10.26 4.05
C LEU A 144 -13.94 11.71 3.71
N VAL A 145 -15.09 11.94 3.07
CA VAL A 145 -15.54 13.30 2.73
C VAL A 145 -15.72 14.15 3.99
N ALA A 146 -16.36 13.62 5.04
CA ALA A 146 -16.56 14.35 6.30
C ALA A 146 -15.23 14.71 6.99
N MET A 147 -14.27 13.79 6.98
CA MET A 147 -12.93 14.01 7.53
C MET A 147 -12.18 15.09 6.77
N LEU A 148 -12.17 15.02 5.43
CA LEU A 148 -11.47 15.99 4.60
C LEU A 148 -12.07 17.39 4.68
N ILE A 149 -13.40 17.51 4.76
CA ILE A 149 -14.07 18.80 5.00
C ILE A 149 -13.70 19.38 6.36
N SER A 150 -13.56 18.52 7.38
CA SER A 150 -13.19 18.92 8.74
C SER A 150 -11.70 19.21 8.90
N GLY A 151 -10.90 19.02 7.84
CA GLY A 151 -9.44 19.20 7.89
C GLY A 151 -8.71 18.13 8.70
N GLU A 152 -9.29 16.94 8.86
CA GLU A 152 -8.61 15.83 9.54
C GLU A 152 -7.39 15.37 8.75
N THR A 153 -6.26 15.19 9.45
CA THR A 153 -4.97 14.80 8.88
C THR A 153 -4.58 13.36 9.21
N PHE A 154 -5.38 12.67 10.03
CA PHE A 154 -5.11 11.29 10.44
C PHE A 154 -6.41 10.47 10.54
N TRP A 155 -6.38 9.26 10.01
CA TRP A 155 -7.47 8.28 10.10
C TRP A 155 -6.97 6.97 10.68
N LEU A 156 -7.59 6.52 11.78
CA LEU A 156 -7.34 5.21 12.38
C LEU A 156 -8.57 4.31 12.22
N VAL A 157 -8.45 3.27 11.38
CA VAL A 157 -9.45 2.21 11.25
C VAL A 157 -9.09 1.08 12.21
N ASP A 158 -9.86 0.92 13.28
CA ASP A 158 -9.54 -0.06 14.32
C ASP A 158 -10.28 -1.38 14.12
N ASN A 159 -9.57 -2.46 14.42
CA ASN A 159 -10.07 -3.84 14.44
C ASN A 159 -10.66 -4.29 13.09
N VAL A 160 -9.88 -4.16 12.02
CA VAL A 160 -10.12 -4.81 10.73
C VAL A 160 -10.21 -6.33 10.94
N VAL A 161 -11.24 -6.95 10.36
CA VAL A 161 -11.51 -8.39 10.42
C VAL A 161 -11.54 -8.95 9.01
N GLY A 162 -10.96 -10.15 8.83
CA GLY A 162 -10.92 -10.81 7.52
C GLY A 162 -10.03 -10.06 6.52
N THR A 163 -10.46 -10.00 5.25
CA THR A 163 -9.76 -9.28 4.18
C THR A 163 -10.41 -7.92 3.93
N TRP A 164 -9.68 -6.85 4.19
CA TRP A 164 -10.14 -5.50 3.86
C TRP A 164 -9.93 -5.21 2.37
N LYS A 165 -11.01 -4.81 1.71
CA LYS A 165 -11.04 -4.30 0.34
C LYS A 165 -11.73 -2.94 0.33
N SER A 166 -11.10 -1.93 -0.26
CA SER A 166 -11.72 -0.62 -0.46
C SER A 166 -11.13 0.12 -1.65
N PRO A 167 -11.78 0.07 -2.82
CA PRO A 167 -11.36 0.80 -4.01
C PRO A 167 -11.18 2.32 -3.79
N VAL A 168 -12.04 2.96 -2.98
CA VAL A 168 -11.93 4.40 -2.69
C VAL A 168 -10.66 4.72 -1.91
N ILE A 169 -10.26 3.88 -0.95
CA ILE A 169 -9.00 4.08 -0.22
C ILE A 169 -7.80 3.84 -1.14
N ALA A 170 -7.87 2.81 -1.99
CA ALA A 170 -6.79 2.53 -2.94
C ALA A 170 -6.59 3.68 -3.94
N SER A 171 -7.68 4.23 -4.48
CA SER A 171 -7.64 5.43 -5.34
C SER A 171 -7.13 6.65 -4.58
N LEU A 172 -7.64 6.92 -3.38
CA LEU A 172 -7.18 8.03 -2.54
C LEU A 172 -5.66 8.01 -2.30
N LEU A 173 -5.12 6.84 -1.95
CA LEU A 173 -3.68 6.67 -1.69
C LEU A 173 -2.85 6.82 -2.97
N SER A 174 -3.39 6.44 -4.14
CA SER A 174 -2.69 6.55 -5.43
C SER A 174 -2.70 7.96 -6.01
N ASP A 175 -3.84 8.65 -5.89
CA ASP A 175 -4.06 9.93 -6.55
C ASP A 175 -3.73 11.11 -5.62
N GLY A 176 -3.82 10.92 -4.29
CA GLY A 176 -3.56 11.97 -3.30
C GLY A 176 -4.64 13.06 -3.26
N ALA A 177 -5.79 12.81 -3.90
CA ALA A 177 -6.94 13.71 -3.96
C ALA A 177 -8.24 12.90 -3.95
N LEU A 178 -9.35 13.56 -3.56
CA LEU A 178 -10.69 12.98 -3.60
C LEU A 178 -11.64 13.93 -4.34
N SER A 179 -12.48 13.37 -5.22
CA SER A 179 -13.53 14.10 -5.91
C SER A 179 -14.86 13.36 -5.76
N GLU A 180 -15.60 13.67 -4.70
CA GLU A 180 -16.82 12.96 -4.32
C GLU A 180 -17.98 13.90 -4.00
N ARG A 181 -19.20 13.38 -4.08
CA ARG A 181 -20.40 14.17 -3.79
C ARG A 181 -20.64 14.25 -2.28
N ILE A 182 -20.94 15.46 -1.78
CA ILE A 182 -21.32 15.68 -0.38
C ILE A 182 -22.72 15.12 -0.15
N LEU A 183 -22.88 14.33 0.92
CA LEU A 183 -24.14 13.68 1.22
C LEU A 183 -25.23 14.69 1.63
N GLY A 184 -26.47 14.44 1.22
CA GLY A 184 -27.61 15.31 1.56
C GLY A 184 -27.62 16.66 0.83
N GLY A 185 -26.68 16.90 -0.10
CA GLY A 185 -26.62 18.14 -0.89
C GLY A 185 -26.35 17.90 -2.38
N ASN A 186 -26.28 18.99 -3.15
CA ASN A 186 -25.90 19.03 -4.57
C ASN A 186 -24.44 19.46 -4.78
N GLN A 187 -23.66 19.58 -3.70
CA GLN A 187 -22.28 20.08 -3.73
C GLN A 187 -21.26 18.93 -3.86
N TRP A 188 -20.14 19.22 -4.50
CA TRP A 188 -19.01 18.29 -4.65
C TRP A 188 -17.86 18.71 -3.75
N TYR A 189 -17.26 17.75 -3.05
CA TYR A 189 -15.92 17.90 -2.50
C TYR A 189 -14.91 17.61 -3.60
N ARG A 190 -13.94 18.52 -3.79
CA ARG A 190 -12.80 18.34 -4.68
C ARG A 190 -11.58 18.93 -3.98
N GLY A 191 -10.65 18.08 -3.57
CA GLY A 191 -9.51 18.56 -2.81
C GLY A 191 -8.39 17.54 -2.67
N ASP A 192 -7.22 18.07 -2.35
CA ASP A 192 -6.06 17.30 -1.93
C ASP A 192 -6.36 16.57 -0.62
N ALA A 193 -5.96 15.30 -0.56
CA ALA A 193 -6.08 14.48 0.64
C ALA A 193 -4.71 14.26 1.26
N ARG A 194 -4.34 15.13 2.20
CA ARG A 194 -3.11 14.99 3.02
C ARG A 194 -3.38 14.22 4.31
N LEU A 195 -4.07 13.09 4.17
CA LEU A 195 -4.52 12.21 5.25
C LEU A 195 -3.52 11.07 5.45
N MET A 196 -3.02 10.87 6.67
CA MET A 196 -2.31 9.63 7.05
C MET A 196 -3.34 8.57 7.44
N VAL A 197 -3.35 7.44 6.74
CA VAL A 197 -4.26 6.33 7.02
C VAL A 197 -3.50 5.25 7.78
N CYS A 198 -4.02 4.89 8.94
CA CYS A 198 -3.57 3.76 9.74
C CYS A 198 -4.74 2.82 9.96
N ALA A 199 -4.45 1.52 10.02
CA ALA A 199 -5.42 0.52 10.40
C ALA A 199 -4.82 -0.49 11.34
N THR A 200 -5.67 -1.15 12.12
CA THR A 200 -5.25 -2.24 13.01
C THR A 200 -6.06 -3.49 12.71
N GLY A 201 -5.47 -4.67 12.89
CA GLY A 201 -6.15 -5.95 12.77
C GLY A 201 -5.47 -7.02 13.60
N ASN A 202 -6.15 -8.16 13.80
CA ASN A 202 -5.50 -9.36 14.33
C ASN A 202 -5.52 -10.43 13.25
N ASN A 203 -4.37 -10.73 12.66
CA ASN A 203 -4.25 -11.65 11.52
C ASN A 203 -5.25 -11.32 10.39
N ALA A 204 -5.56 -10.04 10.22
CA ALA A 204 -6.39 -9.57 9.12
C ALA A 204 -5.50 -9.29 7.90
N SER A 205 -6.08 -9.49 6.72
CA SER A 205 -5.41 -9.33 5.44
C SER A 205 -5.92 -8.09 4.71
N LEU A 206 -5.10 -7.60 3.80
CA LEU A 206 -5.50 -6.61 2.82
C LEU A 206 -5.71 -7.32 1.49
N ASP A 207 -6.67 -6.85 0.70
CA ASP A 207 -6.72 -7.28 -0.69
C ASP A 207 -5.49 -6.76 -1.45
N ARG A 208 -5.21 -7.32 -2.62
CA ARG A 208 -4.01 -7.00 -3.41
C ARG A 208 -3.86 -5.50 -3.68
N ASP A 209 -4.96 -4.79 -3.91
CA ASP A 209 -4.91 -3.37 -4.25
C ASP A 209 -4.50 -2.53 -3.02
N LEU A 210 -5.07 -2.82 -1.84
CA LEU A 210 -4.63 -2.20 -0.59
C LEU A 210 -3.26 -2.70 -0.13
N GLY A 211 -2.93 -3.97 -0.33
CA GLY A 211 -1.66 -4.58 0.08
C GLY A 211 -0.44 -3.89 -0.54
N ARG A 212 -0.57 -3.38 -1.77
CA ARG A 212 0.47 -2.59 -2.46
C ARG A 212 0.56 -1.12 -2.00
N ARG A 213 -0.31 -0.71 -1.09
CA ARG A 213 -0.43 0.68 -0.60
C ARG A 213 -0.32 0.80 0.91
N PHE A 214 -0.27 -0.33 1.62
CA PHE A 214 -0.12 -0.39 3.05
C PHE A 214 1.20 -1.04 3.43
N ILE A 215 1.99 -0.32 4.20
CA ILE A 215 3.15 -0.86 4.90
C ILE A 215 2.64 -1.60 6.14
N ARG A 216 2.98 -2.88 6.26
CA ARG A 216 2.63 -3.68 7.45
C ARG A 216 3.64 -3.42 8.56
N VAL A 217 3.12 -3.25 9.78
CA VAL A 217 3.90 -3.14 11.02
C VAL A 217 3.42 -4.24 11.96
N ARG A 218 4.14 -5.37 12.01
CA ARG A 218 3.78 -6.49 12.86
C ARG A 218 4.39 -6.34 14.25
N ILE A 219 3.51 -6.33 15.26
CA ILE A 219 3.88 -6.34 16.68
C ILE A 219 3.71 -7.76 17.18
N ASP A 220 4.81 -8.38 17.60
CA ASP A 220 4.80 -9.71 18.21
C ASP A 220 5.45 -9.65 19.58
N THR A 221 4.62 -9.68 20.62
CA THR A 221 5.10 -9.64 22.00
C THR A 221 5.76 -10.94 22.44
N GLY A 222 5.55 -12.05 21.72
CA GLY A 222 6.08 -13.39 22.02
C GLY A 222 5.58 -13.99 23.34
N VAL A 223 4.44 -13.50 23.85
CA VAL A 223 3.78 -14.01 25.07
C VAL A 223 2.30 -14.24 24.78
N GLU A 224 1.73 -15.26 25.42
CA GLU A 224 0.33 -15.68 25.22
C GLU A 224 -0.68 -14.64 25.74
N THR A 225 -0.32 -13.89 26.78
CA THR A 225 -1.18 -12.84 27.37
C THR A 225 -0.46 -11.50 27.43
N PRO A 226 -0.42 -10.72 26.33
CA PRO A 226 0.33 -9.46 26.30
C PRO A 226 -0.24 -8.39 27.23
N GLN A 227 -1.52 -8.49 27.57
CA GLN A 227 -2.25 -7.54 28.43
C GLN A 227 -1.75 -7.49 29.87
N THR A 228 -1.03 -8.52 30.33
CA THR A 228 -0.43 -8.56 31.68
C THR A 228 0.90 -7.83 31.76
N ARG A 229 1.45 -7.35 30.63
CA ARG A 229 2.68 -6.57 30.62
C ARG A 229 2.42 -5.17 31.15
N ASP A 230 3.13 -4.82 32.22
CA ASP A 230 3.15 -3.46 32.72
C ASP A 230 4.08 -2.60 31.84
N PHE A 231 3.59 -1.43 31.45
CA PHE A 231 4.39 -0.44 30.74
C PHE A 231 4.50 0.78 31.64
N ASN A 232 5.73 1.16 31.99
CA ASN A 232 6.02 2.31 32.85
C ASN A 232 5.64 3.67 32.20
N PHE A 233 5.05 3.68 30.99
CA PHE A 233 4.57 4.87 30.31
C PHE A 233 3.46 4.53 29.30
N ASP A 234 2.57 5.49 29.05
CA ASP A 234 1.61 5.40 27.94
C ASP A 234 2.21 6.02 26.66
N PRO A 235 2.24 5.29 25.53
CA PRO A 235 2.87 5.77 24.29
C PRO A 235 2.12 6.97 23.69
N VAL A 236 0.80 7.09 23.90
CA VAL A 236 0.01 8.20 23.40
C VAL A 236 0.32 9.45 24.20
N ASP A 237 0.35 9.36 25.53
CA ASP A 237 0.67 10.51 26.39
C ASP A 237 2.11 11.00 26.15
N LYS A 238 3.05 10.06 25.96
CA LYS A 238 4.45 10.37 25.70
C LYS A 238 4.66 10.99 24.32
N ALA A 239 4.02 10.45 23.29
CA ALA A 239 4.05 11.04 21.95
C ALA A 239 3.43 12.44 21.94
N LEU A 240 2.33 12.65 22.68
CA LEU A 240 1.67 13.95 22.81
C LEU A 240 2.54 14.98 23.54
N ALA A 241 3.28 14.59 24.58
CA ALA A 241 4.17 15.48 25.31
C ALA A 241 5.40 15.90 24.49
N MET A 242 5.93 14.98 23.67
CA MET A 242 7.20 15.17 22.95
C MET A 242 7.02 15.53 21.47
N ARG A 243 5.81 15.91 21.03
CA ARG A 243 5.48 16.03 19.59
C ARG A 243 6.46 16.88 18.79
N ILE A 244 6.78 18.05 19.32
CA ILE A 244 7.66 19.02 18.63
C ILE A 244 9.11 18.53 18.63
N GLU A 245 9.55 17.89 19.73
CA GLU A 245 10.88 17.27 19.84
C GLU A 245 11.04 16.11 18.85
N ILE A 246 10.01 15.26 18.72
CA ILE A 246 9.97 14.17 17.75
C ILE A 246 10.05 14.73 16.32
N ALA A 247 9.30 15.80 16.01
CA ALA A 247 9.37 16.43 14.70
C ALA A 247 10.77 17.01 14.42
N ALA A 248 11.36 17.75 15.36
CA ALA A 248 12.71 18.29 15.22
C ALA A 248 13.77 17.19 15.03
N ALA A 249 13.64 16.07 15.74
CA ALA A 249 14.50 14.90 15.56
C ALA A 249 14.38 14.32 14.14
N VAL A 250 13.17 14.12 13.63
CA VAL A 250 12.94 13.66 12.25
C VAL A 250 13.55 14.63 11.23
N LEU A 251 13.34 15.95 11.39
CA LEU A 251 13.89 16.94 10.48
C LEU A 251 15.43 16.99 10.52
N SER A 252 16.04 16.79 11.68
CA SER A 252 17.50 16.72 11.82
C SER A 252 18.08 15.52 11.08
N LEU A 253 17.42 14.36 11.15
CA LEU A 253 17.83 13.15 10.42
C LEU A 253 17.66 13.30 8.90
N ILE A 254 16.55 13.89 8.45
CA ILE A 254 16.31 14.18 7.03
C ILE A 254 17.36 15.15 6.48
N ARG A 255 17.69 16.19 7.24
CA ARG A 255 18.73 17.16 6.84
C ARG A 255 20.08 16.49 6.68
N ALA A 256 20.50 15.68 7.66
CA ALA A 256 21.75 14.94 7.59
C ALA A 256 21.81 13.99 6.39
N TYR A 257 20.70 13.34 6.08
CA TYR A 257 20.59 12.49 4.89
C TYR A 257 20.78 13.29 3.59
N TRP A 258 20.17 14.48 3.47
CA TRP A 258 20.38 15.35 2.32
C TRP A 258 21.83 15.82 2.19
N ASP A 259 22.44 16.25 3.30
CA ASP A 259 23.84 16.71 3.32
C ASP A 259 24.82 15.58 2.95
N ALA A 260 24.51 14.34 3.35
CA ALA A 260 25.32 13.16 3.04
C ALA A 260 25.36 12.83 1.54
N ASN A 261 24.42 13.34 0.73
CA ASN A 261 24.29 13.02 -0.70
C ASN A 261 24.38 11.51 -0.97
N ALA A 262 23.76 10.72 -0.10
CA ALA A 262 23.84 9.27 -0.16
C ALA A 262 23.23 8.73 -1.46
N SER A 263 23.86 7.71 -2.03
CA SER A 263 23.29 6.99 -3.17
C SER A 263 22.01 6.28 -2.74
N ALA A 264 21.03 6.22 -3.64
CA ALA A 264 19.80 5.50 -3.38
C ALA A 264 20.08 4.03 -3.04
N ALA A 265 19.43 3.54 -1.99
CA ALA A 265 19.53 2.18 -1.49
C ALA A 265 18.19 1.44 -1.63
N GLY A 266 18.24 0.11 -1.45
CA GLY A 266 17.08 -0.77 -1.61
C GLY A 266 16.78 -1.12 -3.06
N VAL A 267 15.82 -2.03 -3.26
CA VAL A 267 15.41 -2.54 -4.57
C VAL A 267 13.91 -2.32 -4.76
N GLY A 268 13.49 -2.09 -6.01
CA GLY A 268 12.09 -2.00 -6.38
C GLY A 268 11.41 -0.67 -6.06
N ASP A 269 10.28 -0.45 -6.72
CA ASP A 269 9.43 0.72 -6.55
C ASP A 269 8.17 0.34 -5.76
N CYS A 270 7.86 1.10 -4.71
CA CYS A 270 6.66 0.90 -3.90
C CYS A 270 5.49 1.80 -4.34
N GLY A 271 5.60 2.52 -5.46
CA GLY A 271 4.54 3.33 -6.05
C GLY A 271 4.35 4.71 -5.41
N PHE A 272 5.23 5.10 -4.48
CA PHE A 272 5.19 6.39 -3.79
C PHE A 272 6.54 7.10 -3.93
N ALA A 273 6.77 7.73 -5.09
CA ALA A 273 8.10 8.26 -5.45
C ALA A 273 8.59 9.38 -4.51
N GLU A 274 7.74 10.37 -4.20
CA GLU A 274 8.08 11.47 -3.28
C GLU A 274 8.36 10.96 -1.87
N TRP A 275 7.48 10.08 -1.38
CA TRP A 275 7.66 9.43 -0.08
C TRP A 275 8.92 8.57 -0.05
N THR A 276 9.23 7.86 -1.14
CA THR A 276 10.44 7.04 -1.23
C THR A 276 11.68 7.91 -1.07
N ARG A 277 11.78 9.00 -1.83
CA ARG A 277 12.92 9.91 -1.79
C ARG A 277 13.09 10.57 -0.41
N LEU A 278 11.99 10.96 0.23
CA LEU A 278 12.01 11.71 1.48
C LEU A 278 12.15 10.81 2.72
N VAL A 279 11.41 9.70 2.76
CA VAL A 279 11.25 8.84 3.94
C VAL A 279 12.03 7.54 3.80
N ARG A 280 11.71 6.71 2.80
CA ARG A 280 12.32 5.36 2.66
C ARG A 280 13.84 5.44 2.52
N GLN A 281 14.33 6.32 1.65
CA GLN A 281 15.77 6.44 1.39
C GLN A 281 16.54 6.96 2.62
N CYS A 282 15.96 7.92 3.35
CA CYS A 282 16.54 8.39 4.62
C CYS A 282 16.66 7.24 5.63
N ILE A 283 15.60 6.42 5.78
CA ILE A 283 15.62 5.28 6.71
C ILE A 283 16.63 4.21 6.31
N LEU A 284 16.72 3.88 5.02
CA LEU A 284 17.72 2.94 4.51
C LEU A 284 19.15 3.45 4.76
N TRP A 285 19.39 4.75 4.56
CA TRP A 285 20.67 5.38 4.88
C TRP A 285 20.99 5.33 6.39
N LEU A 286 20.02 5.60 7.26
CA LEU A 286 20.18 5.48 8.72
C LEU A 286 20.48 4.04 9.17
N GLY A 287 19.93 3.05 8.46
CA GLY A 287 20.26 1.63 8.65
C GLY A 287 21.68 1.31 8.21
N ALA A 288 22.05 1.72 6.98
CA ALA A 288 23.36 1.44 6.38
C ALA A 288 24.54 2.09 7.13
N THR A 289 24.30 3.23 7.80
CA THR A 289 25.31 3.91 8.62
C THR A 289 25.46 3.32 10.02
N GLY A 290 24.59 2.38 10.43
CA GLY A 290 24.59 1.78 11.76
C GLY A 290 24.09 2.72 12.88
N LEU A 291 23.55 3.89 12.54
CA LEU A 291 23.07 4.87 13.53
C LEU A 291 21.90 4.34 14.35
N THR A 292 21.04 3.52 13.72
CA THR A 292 19.90 2.86 14.37
C THR A 292 20.34 1.86 15.44
N GLU A 293 21.41 1.10 15.18
CA GLU A 293 22.02 0.20 16.17
C GLU A 293 22.64 0.99 17.33
N GLN A 294 23.40 2.06 17.03
CA GLN A 294 24.00 2.94 18.05
C GLN A 294 22.95 3.61 18.95
N ALA A 295 21.78 3.92 18.40
CA ALA A 295 20.65 4.48 19.13
C ALA A 295 19.84 3.44 19.93
N GLY A 296 20.18 2.16 19.84
CA GLY A 296 19.51 1.07 20.56
C GLY A 296 18.20 0.60 19.91
N LEU A 297 17.90 0.99 18.66
CA LEU A 297 16.76 0.47 17.90
C LEU A 297 17.08 -0.93 17.31
N GLY A 298 18.36 -1.28 17.23
CA GLY A 298 18.85 -2.49 16.58
C GLY A 298 18.89 -2.35 15.06
N LYS A 299 19.17 -3.47 14.38
CA LYS A 299 19.15 -3.54 12.91
C LYS A 299 17.77 -3.24 12.36
N ILE A 300 17.73 -2.58 11.21
CA ILE A 300 16.50 -2.29 10.48
C ILE A 300 16.61 -2.75 9.03
N GLY A 301 15.49 -3.17 8.45
CA GLY A 301 15.38 -3.59 7.06
C GLY A 301 14.82 -2.50 6.16
N ASP A 302 14.06 -2.89 5.13
CA ASP A 302 13.40 -1.95 4.22
C ASP A 302 11.98 -1.63 4.71
N PRO A 303 11.64 -0.36 4.95
CA PRO A 303 10.31 0.00 5.43
C PRO A 303 9.19 -0.31 4.42
N ALA A 304 9.49 -0.43 3.12
CA ALA A 304 8.52 -0.77 2.09
C ALA A 304 8.46 -2.27 1.78
N TRP A 305 9.17 -3.11 2.54
CA TRP A 305 9.31 -4.54 2.25
C TRP A 305 7.97 -5.26 2.05
N SER A 306 6.94 -4.97 2.86
CA SER A 306 5.64 -5.64 2.73
C SER A 306 4.93 -5.31 1.41
N ILE A 307 5.06 -4.07 0.92
CA ILE A 307 4.49 -3.66 -0.37
C ILE A 307 5.25 -4.36 -1.51
N LEU A 308 6.58 -4.42 -1.40
CA LEU A 308 7.42 -5.05 -2.41
C LEU A 308 7.19 -6.57 -2.46
N GLN A 309 7.00 -7.21 -1.30
CA GLN A 309 6.61 -8.61 -1.24
C GLN A 309 5.27 -8.84 -1.92
N GLU A 310 4.23 -8.08 -1.57
CA GLU A 310 2.89 -8.19 -2.18
C GLU A 310 2.92 -7.93 -3.71
N ALA A 311 3.85 -7.09 -4.17
CA ALA A 311 4.09 -6.87 -5.59
C ALA A 311 4.80 -8.05 -6.28
N SER A 312 5.69 -8.75 -5.55
CA SER A 312 6.47 -9.90 -6.02
C SER A 312 5.78 -11.26 -5.85
N GLU A 313 4.80 -11.37 -4.96
CA GLU A 313 4.02 -12.58 -4.77
C GLU A 313 3.26 -12.90 -6.07
N ASP A 314 3.49 -14.12 -6.57
CA ASP A 314 2.76 -14.66 -7.71
C ASP A 314 1.27 -14.60 -7.39
N ASP A 315 0.58 -13.71 -8.11
CA ASP A 315 -0.86 -13.58 -8.06
C ASP A 315 -1.48 -14.96 -8.30
N PRO A 316 -2.37 -15.49 -7.44
CA PRO A 316 -3.12 -16.69 -7.78
C PRO A 316 -3.82 -16.56 -9.14
N GLU A 317 -4.19 -15.34 -9.55
CA GLU A 317 -4.70 -15.06 -10.89
C GLU A 317 -3.59 -15.11 -11.97
N THR A 318 -2.36 -14.65 -11.71
CA THR A 318 -1.21 -14.79 -12.62
C THR A 318 -0.76 -16.24 -12.71
N SER A 319 -0.75 -16.98 -11.60
CA SER A 319 -0.46 -18.42 -11.57
C SER A 319 -1.52 -19.21 -12.33
N ALA A 320 -2.81 -18.94 -12.09
CA ALA A 320 -3.89 -19.55 -12.85
C ALA A 320 -3.86 -19.11 -14.32
N HIS A 321 -3.53 -17.85 -14.60
CA HIS A 321 -3.40 -17.35 -15.97
C HIS A 321 -2.22 -18.00 -16.71
N LEU A 322 -1.08 -18.17 -16.04
CA LEU A 322 0.09 -18.87 -16.57
C LEU A 322 -0.23 -20.34 -16.80
N MET A 323 -0.81 -21.02 -15.82
CA MET A 323 -1.26 -22.42 -15.94
C MET A 323 -2.26 -22.58 -17.10
N LEU A 324 -3.20 -21.65 -17.26
CA LEU A 324 -4.12 -21.63 -18.40
C LEU A 324 -3.38 -21.45 -19.73
N MET A 325 -2.40 -20.54 -19.79
CA MET A 325 -1.62 -20.29 -21.01
C MET A 325 -0.75 -21.48 -21.37
N THR A 326 -0.02 -22.05 -20.42
CA THR A 326 0.82 -23.24 -20.63
C THR A 326 -0.03 -24.41 -21.11
N GLY A 327 -1.11 -24.74 -20.39
CA GLY A 327 -1.99 -25.84 -20.77
C GLY A 327 -2.62 -25.64 -22.16
N LEU A 328 -3.09 -24.43 -22.49
CA LEU A 328 -3.64 -24.14 -23.82
C LEU A 328 -2.59 -24.13 -24.92
N PHE A 329 -1.37 -23.64 -24.64
CA PHE A 329 -0.28 -23.66 -25.59
C PHE A 329 0.12 -25.09 -25.95
N ASP A 330 0.21 -25.98 -24.96
CA ASP A 330 0.58 -27.38 -25.15
C ASP A 330 -0.55 -28.19 -25.83
N VAL A 331 -1.81 -27.99 -25.42
CA VAL A 331 -2.97 -28.67 -26.02
C VAL A 331 -3.17 -28.28 -27.49
N PHE A 332 -3.06 -26.99 -27.80
CA PHE A 332 -3.31 -26.49 -29.15
C PHE A 332 -2.04 -26.29 -29.97
N ALA A 333 -0.85 -26.57 -29.41
CA ALA A 333 0.47 -26.40 -30.04
C ALA A 333 0.65 -25.01 -30.71
N GLY A 334 0.17 -23.94 -30.06
CA GLY A 334 0.19 -22.58 -30.60
C GLY A 334 -0.79 -22.29 -31.75
N VAL A 335 -1.64 -23.25 -32.13
CA VAL A 335 -2.73 -23.07 -33.10
C VAL A 335 -3.87 -22.27 -32.49
N SER A 336 -4.63 -21.56 -33.32
CA SER A 336 -5.80 -20.81 -32.85
C SER A 336 -6.94 -21.72 -32.36
N PHE A 337 -7.58 -21.34 -31.27
CA PHE A 337 -8.71 -22.03 -30.64
C PHE A 337 -9.85 -21.06 -30.31
N ARG A 338 -11.07 -21.58 -30.13
CA ARG A 338 -12.24 -20.81 -29.69
C ARG A 338 -12.57 -21.14 -28.23
N ALA A 339 -13.31 -20.25 -27.58
CA ALA A 339 -13.78 -20.48 -26.21
C ALA A 339 -14.62 -21.76 -26.05
N LYS A 340 -15.28 -22.22 -27.12
CA LYS A 340 -16.02 -23.50 -27.14
C LYS A 340 -15.08 -24.71 -27.12
N ASP A 341 -13.93 -24.63 -27.77
CA ASP A 341 -12.95 -25.73 -27.80
C ASP A 341 -12.35 -25.93 -26.40
N VAL A 342 -12.06 -24.82 -25.73
CA VAL A 342 -11.62 -24.78 -24.33
C VAL A 342 -12.71 -25.33 -23.38
N LEU A 343 -13.99 -25.02 -23.64
CA LEU A 343 -15.10 -25.58 -22.86
C LEU A 343 -15.21 -27.10 -23.01
N ASN A 344 -15.04 -27.62 -24.23
CA ASN A 344 -15.06 -29.06 -24.49
C ASN A 344 -13.90 -29.77 -23.78
N LEU A 345 -12.70 -29.17 -23.80
CA LEU A 345 -11.53 -29.66 -23.07
C LEU A 345 -11.79 -29.72 -21.56
N TRP A 346 -12.47 -28.71 -21.02
CA TRP A 346 -12.83 -28.68 -19.61
C TRP A 346 -13.80 -29.82 -19.23
N GLY A 347 -14.80 -30.11 -20.08
CA GLY A 347 -15.82 -31.11 -19.82
C GLY A 347 -15.44 -32.57 -20.09
N ALA A 348 -14.30 -32.83 -20.74
CA ALA A 348 -13.91 -34.17 -21.20
C ALA A 348 -13.08 -35.00 -20.20
N GLY A 349 -12.68 -34.45 -19.05
CA GLY A 349 -11.78 -35.12 -18.09
C GLY A 349 -12.40 -35.38 -16.72
N GLU A 350 -12.03 -36.51 -16.09
CA GLU A 350 -12.59 -36.92 -14.80
C GLU A 350 -11.79 -36.41 -13.57
N ARG A 351 -10.54 -35.93 -13.72
CA ARG A 351 -9.75 -35.27 -12.65
C ARG A 351 -8.84 -34.14 -13.16
N ALA A 352 -8.54 -33.17 -12.29
CA ALA A 352 -7.46 -32.20 -12.49
C ALA A 352 -6.14 -32.87 -12.09
N ASP A 353 -5.34 -33.22 -13.08
CA ASP A 353 -3.94 -33.63 -12.90
C ASP A 353 -3.08 -32.52 -13.52
N THR A 354 -2.31 -31.82 -12.70
CA THR A 354 -1.51 -30.67 -13.18
C THR A 354 -0.32 -31.10 -14.03
N ASP A 355 0.01 -32.39 -14.09
CA ASP A 355 1.04 -32.92 -14.98
C ASP A 355 0.51 -33.14 -16.41
N ASP A 356 -0.82 -33.07 -16.62
CA ASP A 356 -1.49 -33.12 -17.92
C ASP A 356 -1.89 -31.70 -18.39
N PRO A 357 -1.54 -31.28 -19.62
CA PRO A 357 -1.95 -29.99 -20.18
C PRO A 357 -3.46 -29.72 -20.13
N ALA A 358 -4.30 -30.73 -20.33
CA ALA A 358 -5.75 -30.55 -20.22
C ALA A 358 -6.21 -30.39 -18.76
N GLY A 359 -5.52 -31.05 -17.81
CA GLY A 359 -5.71 -30.87 -16.38
C GLY A 359 -5.29 -29.48 -15.88
N MET A 360 -4.19 -28.93 -16.38
CA MET A 360 -3.80 -27.53 -16.14
C MET A 360 -4.90 -26.54 -16.55
N VAL A 361 -5.48 -26.71 -17.74
CA VAL A 361 -6.60 -25.86 -18.21
C VAL A 361 -7.82 -26.00 -17.31
N ARG A 362 -8.14 -27.23 -16.87
CA ARG A 362 -9.27 -27.50 -15.97
C ARG A 362 -9.13 -26.78 -14.63
N GLU A 363 -7.98 -26.93 -13.99
CA GLU A 363 -7.69 -26.31 -12.70
C GLU A 363 -7.68 -24.78 -12.80
N ALA A 364 -6.97 -24.25 -13.80
CA ALA A 364 -6.89 -22.82 -14.02
C ALA A 364 -8.26 -22.18 -14.27
N LEU A 365 -9.09 -22.78 -15.13
CA LEU A 365 -10.46 -22.29 -15.34
C LEU A 365 -11.32 -22.43 -14.08
N GLY A 366 -11.19 -23.53 -13.34
CA GLY A 366 -11.89 -23.72 -12.07
C GLY A 366 -11.53 -22.65 -11.03
N ALA A 367 -10.26 -22.26 -10.95
CA ALA A 367 -9.80 -21.17 -10.09
C ALA A 367 -10.34 -19.80 -10.56
N LEU A 368 -10.20 -19.49 -11.86
CA LEU A 368 -10.61 -18.20 -12.43
C LEU A 368 -12.15 -18.01 -12.44
N MET A 369 -12.92 -19.08 -12.62
CA MET A 369 -14.40 -19.00 -12.63
C MET A 369 -14.97 -18.83 -11.22
N ARG A 370 -14.40 -19.51 -10.20
CA ARG A 370 -14.78 -19.31 -8.79
C ARG A 370 -14.59 -17.85 -8.37
N GLN A 371 -13.51 -17.22 -8.81
CA GLN A 371 -13.25 -15.80 -8.54
C GLN A 371 -14.25 -14.85 -9.21
N LEU A 372 -14.83 -15.23 -10.36
CA LEU A 372 -15.87 -14.47 -11.04
C LEU A 372 -17.28 -14.70 -10.45
N GLY A 373 -17.40 -15.49 -9.39
CA GLY A 373 -18.69 -15.82 -8.76
C GLY A 373 -19.60 -16.66 -9.65
N GLN A 374 -19.04 -17.41 -10.61
CA GLN A 374 -19.82 -18.27 -11.51
C GLN A 374 -19.79 -19.73 -11.05
N GLY A 375 -20.93 -20.43 -11.17
CA GLY A 375 -21.06 -21.83 -10.77
C GLY A 375 -20.28 -22.83 -11.64
N GLY A 376 -19.74 -22.41 -12.79
CA GLY A 376 -18.91 -23.21 -13.69
C GLY A 376 -18.58 -22.48 -15.00
N PRO A 377 -17.61 -22.98 -15.79
CA PRO A 377 -17.23 -22.35 -17.05
C PRO A 377 -18.32 -22.48 -18.12
N THR A 378 -18.60 -21.39 -18.82
CA THR A 378 -19.41 -21.36 -20.05
C THR A 378 -18.56 -20.83 -21.19
N ALA A 379 -18.91 -21.10 -22.45
CA ALA A 379 -18.17 -20.56 -23.60
C ALA A 379 -18.11 -19.02 -23.57
N ILE A 380 -19.18 -18.37 -23.12
CA ILE A 380 -19.22 -16.90 -22.93
C ILE A 380 -18.30 -16.48 -21.78
N GLY A 381 -18.36 -17.18 -20.65
CA GLY A 381 -17.50 -16.92 -19.49
C GLY A 381 -16.01 -17.08 -19.82
N ILE A 382 -15.64 -18.15 -20.51
CA ILE A 382 -14.27 -18.40 -20.99
C ILE A 382 -13.86 -17.28 -21.97
N GLY A 383 -14.73 -16.91 -22.90
CA GLY A 383 -14.47 -15.79 -23.80
C GLY A 383 -14.19 -14.47 -23.07
N ARG A 384 -14.91 -14.19 -21.97
CA ARG A 384 -14.62 -13.05 -21.10
C ARG A 384 -13.29 -13.21 -20.36
N VAL A 385 -12.97 -14.40 -19.85
CA VAL A 385 -11.69 -14.69 -19.17
C VAL A 385 -10.50 -14.40 -20.09
N LEU A 386 -10.55 -14.87 -21.34
CA LEU A 386 -9.52 -14.61 -22.36
C LEU A 386 -9.46 -13.12 -22.73
N GLN A 387 -10.62 -12.48 -22.88
CA GLN A 387 -10.69 -11.07 -23.24
C GLN A 387 -10.12 -10.12 -22.19
N HIS A 388 -10.37 -10.35 -20.90
CA HIS A 388 -9.82 -9.53 -19.82
C HIS A 388 -8.30 -9.70 -19.66
N ARG A 389 -7.73 -10.77 -20.23
CA ARG A 389 -6.30 -11.13 -20.13
C ARG A 389 -5.59 -11.06 -21.46
N ARG A 390 -6.23 -10.46 -22.46
CA ARG A 390 -5.65 -10.23 -23.77
C ARG A 390 -4.38 -9.37 -23.63
N ASP A 391 -3.32 -9.77 -24.32
CA ASP A 391 -2.04 -9.04 -24.39
C ASP A 391 -1.32 -8.85 -23.03
N ARG A 392 -1.79 -9.49 -21.94
CA ARG A 392 -1.08 -9.54 -20.64
C ARG A 392 0.07 -10.53 -20.76
N VAL A 393 1.30 -10.06 -20.58
CA VAL A 393 2.51 -10.89 -20.64
C VAL A 393 2.77 -11.55 -19.29
N VAL A 394 2.89 -12.88 -19.29
CA VAL A 394 3.37 -13.66 -18.13
C VAL A 394 4.39 -14.68 -18.62
N ASN A 395 5.57 -14.69 -17.99
CA ASN A 395 6.68 -15.57 -18.35
C ASN A 395 7.00 -15.61 -19.87
N GLY A 396 6.94 -14.44 -20.52
CA GLY A 396 7.21 -14.31 -21.95
C GLY A 396 6.08 -14.78 -22.88
N MET A 397 4.90 -15.15 -22.38
CA MET A 397 3.74 -15.57 -23.17
C MET A 397 2.53 -14.65 -22.95
N CYS A 398 1.59 -14.60 -23.89
CA CYS A 398 0.33 -13.84 -23.78
C CYS A 398 -0.79 -14.45 -24.64
N PHE A 399 -2.05 -14.20 -24.27
CA PHE A 399 -3.20 -14.47 -25.15
C PHE A 399 -3.36 -13.39 -26.21
N ARG A 400 -3.54 -13.80 -27.47
CA ARG A 400 -3.80 -12.89 -28.58
C ARG A 400 -5.02 -13.28 -29.38
N LEU A 401 -5.59 -12.29 -30.05
CA LEU A 401 -6.68 -12.50 -30.99
C LEU A 401 -6.10 -12.95 -32.33
N ALA A 402 -6.42 -14.17 -32.76
CA ALA A 402 -6.00 -14.74 -34.04
C ALA A 402 -6.95 -14.36 -35.18
N GLY A 403 -8.19 -13.98 -34.87
CA GLY A 403 -9.19 -13.55 -35.85
C GLY A 403 -10.59 -13.51 -35.27
N THR A 404 -11.55 -13.03 -36.06
CA THR A 404 -12.99 -13.06 -35.73
C THR A 404 -13.74 -13.60 -36.95
N ASP A 405 -14.63 -14.56 -36.75
CA ASP A 405 -15.43 -15.10 -37.85
C ASP A 405 -16.62 -14.20 -38.22
N ARG A 406 -17.34 -14.57 -39.29
CA ARG A 406 -18.50 -13.81 -39.82
C ARG A 406 -19.64 -13.64 -38.81
N ASN A 407 -19.69 -14.49 -37.77
CA ASN A 407 -20.70 -14.45 -36.71
C ASN A 407 -20.20 -13.70 -35.46
N GLY A 408 -19.04 -13.03 -35.55
CA GLY A 408 -18.45 -12.30 -34.43
C GLY A 408 -17.73 -13.17 -33.40
N VAL A 409 -17.50 -14.47 -33.69
CA VAL A 409 -16.83 -15.38 -32.75
C VAL A 409 -15.32 -15.19 -32.85
N LYS A 410 -14.71 -14.90 -31.71
CA LYS A 410 -13.27 -14.65 -31.56
C LYS A 410 -12.48 -15.96 -31.53
N ALA A 411 -11.43 -16.03 -32.34
CA ALA A 411 -10.39 -17.05 -32.26
C ALA A 411 -9.18 -16.48 -31.52
N TRP A 412 -8.60 -17.28 -30.64
CA TRP A 412 -7.52 -16.92 -29.74
C TRP A 412 -6.31 -17.81 -29.97
N CYS A 413 -5.10 -17.34 -29.68
CA CYS A 413 -3.90 -18.16 -29.59
C CYS A 413 -3.05 -17.73 -28.39
N VAL A 414 -2.14 -18.59 -27.95
CA VAL A 414 -1.07 -18.25 -27.01
C VAL A 414 0.19 -17.98 -27.84
N ALA A 415 0.83 -16.83 -27.63
CA ALA A 415 2.00 -16.40 -28.39
C ALA A 415 3.08 -15.81 -27.49
N ALA A 416 4.33 -15.86 -27.92
CA ALA A 416 5.45 -15.21 -27.24
C ALA A 416 5.28 -13.68 -27.24
N ALA A 417 5.75 -13.03 -26.18
CA ALA A 417 5.81 -11.58 -26.07
C ALA A 417 6.82 -11.02 -27.08
N GLY A 418 6.36 -10.19 -28.01
CA GLY A 418 7.19 -9.56 -29.05
C GLY A 418 6.96 -10.08 -30.48
N ASP A 419 6.30 -11.23 -30.64
CA ASP A 419 6.02 -11.77 -31.97
C ASP A 419 4.87 -10.98 -32.60
N ALA A 420 5.09 -10.10 -33.59
CA ALA A 420 4.00 -9.37 -34.22
C ALA A 420 3.08 -10.40 -34.88
N GLY A 421 1.85 -10.56 -34.35
CA GLY A 421 0.91 -11.59 -34.75
C GLY A 421 0.59 -11.52 -36.24
N THR A 422 1.42 -12.16 -37.05
CA THR A 422 1.09 -12.54 -38.42
C THR A 422 0.33 -13.83 -38.27
N GLY A 423 -1.00 -13.70 -38.16
CA GLY A 423 -1.89 -14.83 -38.31
C GLY A 423 -1.55 -15.53 -39.62
N ARG A 424 -0.89 -16.69 -39.54
CA ARG A 424 -0.93 -17.63 -40.65
C ARG A 424 -2.36 -18.14 -40.71
N SER A 425 -3.14 -17.54 -41.60
CA SER A 425 -4.38 -18.14 -42.08
C SER A 425 -4.03 -19.49 -42.70
N TYR A 426 -4.33 -20.60 -42.01
CA TYR A 426 -4.29 -21.92 -42.62
C TYR A 426 -5.66 -22.24 -43.23
N PRO A 427 -5.71 -22.73 -44.48
CA PRO A 427 -6.93 -22.82 -45.26
C PRO A 427 -7.78 -24.04 -44.87
N ASP A 428 -9.08 -23.87 -45.09
CA ASP A 428 -10.21 -24.80 -45.04
C ASP A 428 -9.94 -26.29 -44.78
N LEU A 429 -10.51 -26.77 -43.67
CA LEU A 429 -10.86 -28.16 -43.43
C LEU A 429 -11.77 -28.70 -44.55
N LYS A 430 -11.23 -29.57 -45.42
CA LYS A 430 -12.04 -30.63 -46.03
C LYS A 430 -12.03 -31.85 -45.10
N ARG A 431 -13.21 -32.18 -44.58
CA ARG A 431 -13.49 -33.44 -43.85
C ARG A 431 -13.45 -34.64 -44.82
N PRO A 432 -13.14 -35.85 -44.36
CA PRO A 432 -13.87 -37.04 -44.78
C PRO A 432 -15.27 -37.09 -44.16
#